data_AF-A0A3B9R8L1-F1
#
_entry.id   AF-A0A3B9R8L1-F1
#
_cell.length_a   1.000
_cell.length_b   1.000
_cell.length_c   1.000
_cell.angle_alpha   90.00
_cell.angle_beta   90.00
_cell.angle_gamma   90.00
#
_symmetry.space_group_name_H-M   'P 1'
#
loop_
_entity.id
_entity.type
_entity.pdbx_description
1 polymer ?
#
loop_
_entity_poly.entity_id
_entity_poly.type
_entity_poly.pdbx_seq_one_letter_code
_entity_poly.pdbx_strand_id
1 'polypeptide(L)'
;MNSNNLFFISRNYKFSKNAASKPKMDCEIVLEKNGFKNLGFKQSNYPSSAIGAVISFFGITKGLIRLPRKSVFCMQYPLSKFFGYITNVVALKKCTLIIIIHDVKFLMGKSNDLNGEMAKFNKADFIIVHNESMKKWFQDNGCTAQLVSLELFDYIHSSNKHATLNTPYDVVFAGGLGKEKSEFLYSMDNLSPL
;
A
#
# COMPACT_ATOMS: atom_id res chain seq x y z
N MET A 1 -7.70 -15.76 -18.00
CA MET A 1 -8.33 -15.87 -16.66
C MET A 1 -9.71 -15.23 -16.74
N ASN A 2 -10.76 -15.91 -16.27
CA ASN A 2 -12.10 -15.29 -16.22
C ASN A 2 -12.06 -14.08 -15.28
N SER A 3 -12.39 -12.89 -15.78
CA SER A 3 -12.43 -11.61 -15.07
C SER A 3 -13.42 -11.56 -13.89
N ASN A 4 -14.16 -12.64 -13.63
CA ASN A 4 -15.19 -12.71 -12.60
C ASN A 4 -14.70 -13.05 -11.19
N ASN A 5 -13.41 -13.33 -10.98
CA ASN A 5 -12.89 -13.86 -9.71
C ASN A 5 -11.78 -13.01 -9.07
N LEU A 6 -11.79 -11.68 -9.29
CA LEU A 6 -10.80 -10.76 -8.71
C LEU A 6 -11.40 -9.99 -7.54
N PHE A 7 -10.78 -10.07 -6.36
CA PHE A 7 -11.34 -9.49 -5.13
C PHE A 7 -10.30 -8.78 -4.27
N PHE A 8 -10.75 -7.78 -3.52
CA PHE A 8 -9.98 -7.13 -2.46
C PHE A 8 -10.93 -6.72 -1.32
N ILE A 9 -10.37 -6.23 -0.22
CA ILE A 9 -11.13 -5.66 0.89
C ILE A 9 -10.60 -4.25 1.15
N SER A 10 -11.45 -3.24 0.92
CA SER A 10 -11.13 -1.86 1.26
C SER A 10 -10.93 -1.68 2.75
N ARG A 11 -10.07 -0.71 3.09
CA ARG A 11 -9.84 -0.32 4.48
C ARG A 11 -10.49 1.02 4.82
N ASN A 12 -10.57 1.29 6.11
CA ASN A 12 -10.79 2.63 6.61
C ASN A 12 -9.44 3.39 6.65
N TYR A 13 -9.38 4.55 5.99
CA TYR A 13 -8.20 5.41 5.98
C TYR A 13 -8.53 6.68 6.77
N LYS A 14 -7.77 6.96 7.84
CA LYS A 14 -8.08 8.08 8.76
C LYS A 14 -8.08 9.46 8.07
N PHE A 15 -7.25 9.62 7.03
CA PHE A 15 -7.13 10.85 6.23
C PHE A 15 -7.00 10.46 4.76
N SER A 16 -7.52 11.25 3.83
CA SER A 16 -7.56 10.90 2.39
C SER A 16 -6.48 11.56 1.53
N LYS A 17 -5.77 12.57 2.05
CA LYS A 17 -4.82 13.39 1.27
C LYS A 17 -3.42 13.46 1.89
N ASN A 18 -2.96 12.40 2.53
CA ASN A 18 -1.57 12.34 3.00
C ASN A 18 -0.79 11.26 2.26
N ALA A 19 0.55 11.37 2.32
CA ALA A 19 1.46 10.45 1.63
C ALA A 19 1.30 8.98 2.08
N ALA A 20 0.69 8.73 3.24
CA ALA A 20 0.51 7.38 3.78
C ALA A 20 -0.78 6.68 3.33
N SER A 21 -1.81 7.45 2.94
CA SER A 21 -3.14 6.93 2.59
C SER A 21 -3.47 7.10 1.11
N LYS A 22 -3.04 8.19 0.47
CA LYS A 22 -3.34 8.46 -0.94
C LYS A 22 -2.88 7.33 -1.88
N PRO A 23 -1.64 6.82 -1.78
CA PRO A 23 -1.21 5.70 -2.64
C PRO A 23 -2.08 4.45 -2.46
N LYS A 24 -2.52 4.17 -1.22
CA LYS A 24 -3.36 3.01 -0.91
C LYS A 24 -4.76 3.14 -1.48
N MET A 25 -5.34 4.34 -1.38
CA MET A 25 -6.66 4.63 -1.95
C MET A 25 -6.61 4.59 -3.48
N ASP A 26 -5.55 5.12 -4.09
CA ASP A 26 -5.37 5.08 -5.55
C ASP A 26 -5.19 3.66 -6.04
N CYS A 27 -4.43 2.82 -5.33
CA CYS A 27 -4.35 1.39 -5.63
C CYS A 27 -5.72 0.72 -5.62
N GLU A 28 -6.61 1.05 -4.67
CA GLU A 28 -7.97 0.49 -4.66
C GLU A 28 -8.78 0.93 -5.89
N ILE A 29 -8.65 2.19 -6.33
CA ILE A 29 -9.30 2.68 -7.56
C ILE A 29 -8.73 1.96 -8.79
N VAL A 30 -7.41 1.78 -8.88
CA VAL A 30 -6.78 1.03 -9.98
C VAL A 30 -7.26 -0.42 -9.99
N LEU A 31 -7.34 -1.07 -8.83
CA LEU A 31 -7.88 -2.43 -8.70
C LEU A 31 -9.32 -2.49 -9.22
N GLU A 32 -10.20 -1.58 -8.79
CA GLU A 32 -11.60 -1.52 -9.26
C GLU A 32 -11.69 -1.33 -10.78
N LYS A 33 -10.90 -0.41 -11.34
CA LYS A 33 -10.83 -0.20 -12.81
C LYS A 33 -10.35 -1.43 -13.57
N ASN A 34 -9.55 -2.28 -12.94
CA ASN A 34 -9.06 -3.55 -13.50
C ASN A 34 -9.96 -4.75 -13.13
N GLY A 35 -11.20 -4.51 -12.68
CA GLY A 35 -12.21 -5.55 -12.48
C GLY A 35 -12.18 -6.24 -11.12
N PHE A 36 -11.33 -5.78 -10.18
CA PHE A 36 -11.40 -6.26 -8.81
C PHE A 36 -12.65 -5.74 -8.10
N LYS A 37 -13.28 -6.58 -7.30
CA LYS A 37 -14.49 -6.25 -6.54
C LYS A 37 -14.18 -6.15 -5.04
N ASN A 38 -14.54 -5.03 -4.42
CA ASN A 38 -14.45 -4.88 -2.97
C ASN A 38 -15.50 -5.76 -2.26
N LEU A 39 -15.06 -6.66 -1.38
CA LEU A 39 -15.93 -7.53 -0.59
C LEU A 39 -16.25 -7.00 0.81
N GLY A 40 -15.50 -6.00 1.26
CA GLY A 40 -15.63 -5.39 2.57
C GLY A 40 -16.69 -4.29 2.62
N PHE A 41 -16.52 -3.36 3.55
CA PHE A 41 -17.29 -2.12 3.55
C PHE A 41 -16.71 -1.13 2.54
N LYS A 42 -17.54 -0.18 2.09
CA LYS A 42 -17.04 0.98 1.35
C LYS A 42 -16.07 1.76 2.23
N GLN A 43 -15.11 2.44 1.60
CA GLN A 43 -14.18 3.31 2.31
C GLN A 43 -14.95 4.30 3.19
N SER A 44 -14.46 4.49 4.42
CA SER A 44 -15.01 5.41 5.42
C SER A 44 -13.85 6.06 6.16
N ASN A 45 -14.11 7.20 6.82
CA ASN A 45 -13.15 7.91 7.64
C ASN A 45 -13.73 8.02 9.06
N TYR A 46 -13.15 7.31 10.04
CA TYR A 46 -13.54 7.48 11.45
C TYR A 46 -12.41 8.13 12.26
N PRO A 47 -12.71 9.12 13.11
CA PRO A 47 -11.70 9.82 13.90
C PRO A 47 -11.11 8.94 15.04
N SER A 48 -11.91 8.02 15.60
CA SER A 48 -11.48 7.13 16.70
C SER A 48 -10.77 5.88 16.19
N SER A 49 -9.57 5.61 16.74
CA SER A 49 -8.73 4.46 16.39
C SER A 49 -9.35 3.12 16.81
N ALA A 50 -10.01 3.06 17.97
CA ALA A 50 -10.67 1.86 18.46
C ALA A 50 -11.89 1.50 17.61
N ILE A 51 -12.76 2.49 17.34
CA ILE A 51 -13.94 2.31 16.47
C ILE A 51 -13.50 1.90 15.06
N GLY A 52 -12.47 2.57 14.52
CA GLY A 52 -11.89 2.21 13.23
C GLY A 52 -11.37 0.77 13.17
N ALA A 53 -10.77 0.27 14.26
CA ALA A 53 -10.31 -1.12 14.34
C ALA A 53 -11.47 -2.13 14.36
N VAL A 54 -12.54 -1.84 15.11
CA VAL A 54 -13.74 -2.68 15.18
C VAL A 54 -14.44 -2.74 13.82
N ILE A 55 -14.64 -1.60 13.17
CA ILE A 55 -15.26 -1.53 11.84
C ILE A 55 -14.38 -2.24 10.80
N SER A 56 -13.05 -2.07 10.89
CA SER A 56 -12.12 -2.81 10.03
C SER A 56 -12.24 -4.32 10.24
N PHE A 57 -12.36 -4.79 11.48
CA PHE A 57 -12.56 -6.20 11.78
C PHE A 57 -13.85 -6.73 11.13
N PHE A 58 -14.99 -6.07 11.34
CA PHE A 58 -16.25 -6.50 10.73
C PHE A 58 -16.22 -6.44 9.19
N GLY A 59 -15.60 -5.40 8.61
CA GLY A 59 -15.43 -5.28 7.16
C GLY A 59 -14.57 -6.38 6.57
N ILE A 60 -13.45 -6.70 7.23
CA ILE A 60 -12.55 -7.81 6.85
C ILE A 60 -13.27 -9.15 6.99
N THR A 61 -13.88 -9.42 8.14
CA THR A 61 -14.60 -10.68 8.39
C THR A 61 -15.72 -10.89 7.38
N LYS A 62 -16.54 -9.85 7.11
CA LYS A 62 -17.58 -9.91 6.06
C LYS A 62 -16.97 -10.22 4.70
N GLY A 63 -15.88 -9.54 4.33
CA GLY A 63 -15.22 -9.73 3.04
C GLY A 63 -14.65 -11.15 2.89
N LEU A 64 -14.01 -11.67 3.93
CA LEU A 64 -13.45 -13.01 3.95
C LEU A 64 -14.52 -14.11 3.91
N ILE A 65 -15.67 -13.93 4.58
CA ILE A 65 -16.80 -14.85 4.47
C ILE A 65 -17.29 -14.92 3.01
N ARG A 66 -17.46 -13.75 2.37
CA ARG A 66 -17.94 -13.61 0.99
C ARG A 66 -16.92 -13.99 -0.08
N LEU A 67 -15.63 -14.11 0.27
CA LEU A 67 -14.57 -14.47 -0.67
C LEU A 67 -14.84 -15.83 -1.31
N PRO A 68 -15.02 -15.92 -2.64
CA PRO A 68 -15.19 -17.20 -3.32
C PRO A 68 -13.93 -18.06 -3.24
N ARG A 69 -14.09 -19.39 -3.16
CA ARG A 69 -12.94 -20.32 -3.19
C ARG A 69 -12.26 -20.29 -4.55
N LYS A 70 -10.95 -20.56 -4.59
CA LYS A 70 -10.16 -20.59 -5.84
C LYS A 70 -10.26 -19.28 -6.66
N SER A 71 -10.40 -18.15 -5.97
CA SER A 71 -10.41 -16.81 -6.58
C SER A 71 -9.06 -16.13 -6.41
N VAL A 72 -8.89 -14.93 -6.98
CA VAL A 72 -7.71 -14.08 -6.76
C VAL A 72 -8.05 -13.02 -5.72
N PHE A 73 -7.20 -12.90 -4.72
CA PHE A 73 -7.34 -11.92 -3.65
C PHE A 73 -6.12 -11.01 -3.59
N CYS A 74 -6.34 -9.70 -3.72
CA CYS A 74 -5.31 -8.68 -3.58
C CYS A 74 -5.43 -7.95 -2.24
N MET A 75 -4.31 -7.78 -1.55
CA MET A 75 -4.21 -6.97 -0.34
C MET A 75 -3.00 -6.03 -0.38
N GLN A 76 -3.01 -5.04 0.50
CA GLN A 76 -1.94 -4.05 0.60
C GLN A 76 -1.22 -4.19 1.95
N TYR A 77 0.12 -4.14 1.92
CA TYR A 77 0.98 -4.14 3.10
C TYR A 77 1.57 -2.73 3.33
N PRO A 78 1.62 -2.19 4.57
CA PRO A 78 1.40 -2.88 5.85
C PRO A 78 -0.07 -3.00 6.31
N LEU A 79 -0.42 -4.20 6.82
CA LEU A 79 -1.70 -4.53 7.48
C LEU A 79 -1.48 -5.39 8.74
N SER A 80 -0.69 -4.90 9.70
CA SER A 80 -0.16 -5.70 10.81
C SER A 80 -1.19 -6.51 11.61
N LYS A 81 -2.30 -5.88 12.02
CA LYS A 81 -3.26 -6.48 12.98
C LYS A 81 -4.05 -7.66 12.39
N PHE A 82 -4.33 -7.63 11.09
CA PHE A 82 -5.21 -8.61 10.43
C PHE A 82 -4.47 -9.48 9.41
N PHE A 83 -3.16 -9.31 9.25
CA PHE A 83 -2.37 -10.01 8.24
C PHE A 83 -2.52 -11.54 8.36
N GLY A 84 -2.28 -12.09 9.54
CA GLY A 84 -2.39 -13.53 9.78
C GLY A 84 -3.81 -14.05 9.52
N TYR A 85 -4.82 -13.34 10.03
CA TYR A 85 -6.22 -13.70 9.83
C TYR A 85 -6.61 -13.79 8.35
N ILE A 86 -6.28 -12.75 7.57
CA ILE A 86 -6.57 -12.70 6.13
C ILE A 86 -5.84 -13.80 5.40
N THR A 87 -4.52 -13.88 5.55
CA THR A 87 -3.69 -14.84 4.81
C THR A 87 -4.09 -16.29 5.10
N ASN A 88 -4.43 -16.62 6.35
CA ASN A 88 -4.89 -17.96 6.71
C ASN A 88 -6.24 -18.32 6.05
N VAL A 89 -7.20 -17.38 6.00
CA VAL A 89 -8.51 -17.64 5.36
C VAL A 89 -8.37 -17.72 3.83
N VAL A 90 -7.54 -16.87 3.22
CA VAL A 90 -7.23 -16.90 1.79
C VAL A 90 -6.64 -18.26 1.40
N ALA A 91 -5.67 -18.75 2.18
CA ALA A 91 -5.07 -20.08 1.99
C ALA A 91 -6.10 -21.21 2.17
N LEU A 92 -6.94 -21.17 3.21
CA LEU A 92 -8.02 -22.15 3.44
C LEU A 92 -9.02 -22.21 2.26
N LYS A 93 -9.28 -21.07 1.63
CA LYS A 93 -10.15 -20.95 0.45
C LYS A 93 -9.41 -21.27 -0.87
N LYS A 94 -8.12 -21.62 -0.81
CA LYS A 94 -7.26 -21.94 -1.97
C LYS A 94 -7.24 -20.80 -2.99
N CYS A 95 -7.25 -19.56 -2.52
CA CYS A 95 -7.21 -18.39 -3.39
C CYS A 95 -5.76 -18.01 -3.72
N THR A 96 -5.55 -17.44 -4.90
CA THR A 96 -4.27 -16.83 -5.26
C THR A 96 -4.12 -15.50 -4.51
N LEU A 97 -3.04 -15.32 -3.78
CA LEU A 97 -2.77 -14.14 -2.97
C LEU A 97 -1.77 -13.20 -3.67
N ILE A 98 -2.20 -11.96 -3.90
CA ILE A 98 -1.37 -10.85 -4.36
C ILE A 98 -1.19 -9.86 -3.21
N ILE A 99 0.05 -9.43 -2.94
CA ILE A 99 0.36 -8.37 -1.97
C ILE A 99 1.03 -7.19 -2.66
N ILE A 100 0.45 -6.00 -2.52
CA ILE A 100 1.10 -4.73 -2.91
C ILE A 100 1.86 -4.17 -1.70
N ILE A 101 3.18 -4.03 -1.83
CA ILE A 101 4.06 -3.52 -0.78
C ILE A 101 4.11 -2.00 -0.88
N HIS A 102 3.67 -1.30 0.18
CA HIS A 102 3.85 0.15 0.33
C HIS A 102 5.12 0.48 1.10
N ASP A 103 5.46 -0.34 2.07
CA ASP A 103 6.63 -0.17 2.92
C ASP A 103 7.05 -1.54 3.45
N VAL A 104 8.34 -1.77 3.68
CA VAL A 104 8.86 -2.93 4.41
C VAL A 104 9.29 -2.47 5.80
N LYS A 105 8.75 -3.05 6.87
CA LYS A 105 9.00 -2.52 8.22
C LYS A 105 10.44 -2.68 8.65
N PHE A 106 11.09 -3.78 8.24
CA PHE A 106 12.51 -3.99 8.48
C PHE A 106 13.35 -2.87 7.86
N LEU A 107 13.11 -2.56 6.57
CA LEU A 107 13.80 -1.45 5.88
C LEU A 107 13.50 -0.08 6.48
N MET A 108 12.32 0.11 7.07
CA MET A 108 11.97 1.33 7.80
C MET A 108 12.59 1.43 9.21
N GLY A 109 13.32 0.40 9.69
CA GLY A 109 13.77 0.33 11.08
C GLY A 109 12.63 0.19 12.11
N LYS A 110 11.44 -0.23 11.67
CA LYS A 110 10.25 -0.41 12.52
C LYS A 110 10.11 -1.85 13.03
N SER A 111 10.97 -2.75 12.59
CA SER A 111 11.02 -4.14 13.03
C SER A 111 12.45 -4.66 12.87
N ASN A 112 12.90 -5.47 13.83
CA ASN A 112 14.18 -6.18 13.74
C ASN A 112 13.99 -7.65 13.35
N ASP A 113 12.74 -8.06 13.08
CA ASP A 113 12.35 -9.44 12.79
C ASP A 113 12.24 -9.65 11.27
N LEU A 114 13.39 -9.70 10.61
CA LEU A 114 13.48 -9.97 9.17
C LEU A 114 12.83 -11.30 8.82
N ASN A 115 13.16 -12.36 9.55
CA ASN A 115 12.68 -13.72 9.25
C ASN A 115 11.16 -13.82 9.40
N GLY A 116 10.58 -13.25 10.46
CA GLY A 116 9.13 -13.24 10.65
C GLY A 116 8.40 -12.27 9.72
N GLU A 117 9.05 -11.22 9.21
CA GLU A 117 8.49 -10.40 8.12
C GLU A 117 8.55 -11.14 6.77
N MET A 118 9.64 -11.84 6.46
CA MET A 118 9.75 -12.59 5.21
C MET A 118 8.84 -13.83 5.19
N ALA A 119 8.66 -14.50 6.34
CA ALA A 119 7.68 -15.58 6.49
C ALA A 119 6.23 -15.12 6.25
N LYS A 120 5.92 -13.83 6.49
CA LYS A 120 4.62 -13.24 6.14
C LYS A 120 4.49 -13.07 4.62
N PHE A 121 5.53 -12.57 3.98
CA PHE A 121 5.57 -12.36 2.54
C PHE A 121 5.53 -13.67 1.75
N ASN A 122 6.20 -14.72 2.22
CA ASN A 122 6.20 -16.05 1.59
C ASN A 122 4.85 -16.78 1.68
N LYS A 123 3.82 -16.19 2.28
CA LYS A 123 2.44 -16.67 2.16
C LYS A 123 1.77 -16.26 0.84
N ALA A 124 2.35 -15.30 0.11
CA ALA A 124 1.81 -14.78 -1.14
C ALA A 124 2.28 -15.57 -2.35
N ASP A 125 1.43 -15.67 -3.36
CA ASP A 125 1.82 -16.18 -4.68
C ASP A 125 2.53 -15.09 -5.48
N PHE A 126 2.06 -13.85 -5.37
CA PHE A 126 2.62 -12.68 -6.05
C PHE A 126 2.83 -11.51 -5.09
N ILE A 127 3.92 -10.77 -5.28
CA ILE A 127 4.21 -9.54 -4.55
C ILE A 127 4.57 -8.45 -5.56
N ILE A 128 3.87 -7.31 -5.44
CA ILE A 128 4.17 -6.09 -6.19
C ILE A 128 5.01 -5.19 -5.28
N VAL A 129 6.25 -4.92 -5.69
CA VAL A 129 7.25 -4.12 -4.97
C VAL A 129 7.51 -2.79 -5.68
N HIS A 130 8.13 -1.83 -4.98
CA HIS A 130 8.32 -0.48 -5.55
C HIS A 130 9.27 -0.43 -6.73
N ASN A 131 10.42 -1.08 -6.67
CA ASN A 131 11.42 -0.96 -7.72
C ASN A 131 12.33 -2.19 -7.75
N GLU A 132 13.18 -2.28 -8.77
CA GLU A 132 14.12 -3.39 -8.92
C GLU A 132 15.09 -3.54 -7.73
N SER A 133 15.46 -2.46 -7.05
CA SER A 133 16.29 -2.55 -5.83
C SER A 133 15.55 -3.24 -4.68
N MET A 134 14.28 -2.91 -4.47
CA MET A 134 13.43 -3.58 -3.49
C MET A 134 13.18 -5.04 -3.89
N LYS A 135 12.94 -5.31 -5.17
CA LYS A 135 12.80 -6.67 -5.70
C LYS A 135 14.03 -7.52 -5.42
N LYS A 136 15.23 -6.99 -5.71
CA LYS A 136 16.49 -7.65 -5.39
C LYS A 136 16.62 -7.90 -3.89
N TRP A 137 16.27 -6.93 -3.05
CA TRP A 137 16.26 -7.13 -1.60
C TRP A 137 15.35 -8.30 -1.17
N PHE A 138 14.14 -8.41 -1.72
CA PHE A 138 13.26 -9.56 -1.43
C PHE A 138 13.90 -10.89 -1.87
N GLN A 139 14.51 -10.95 -3.05
CA GLN A 139 15.17 -12.15 -3.58
C GLN A 139 16.36 -12.57 -2.70
N ASP A 140 17.23 -11.62 -2.36
CA ASP A 140 18.43 -11.85 -1.55
C ASP A 140 18.08 -12.29 -0.11
N ASN A 141 16.85 -12.03 0.36
CA ASN A 141 16.36 -12.41 1.69
C ASN A 141 15.43 -13.64 1.68
N GLY A 142 15.39 -14.41 0.59
CA GLY A 142 14.67 -15.70 0.53
C GLY A 142 13.17 -15.59 0.28
N CYS A 143 12.74 -14.55 -0.45
CA CYS A 143 11.34 -14.47 -0.90
C CYS A 143 11.04 -15.57 -1.94
N THR A 144 9.93 -16.27 -1.74
CA THR A 144 9.47 -17.37 -2.62
C THR A 144 8.32 -16.95 -3.55
N ALA A 145 7.75 -15.77 -3.36
CA ALA A 145 6.67 -15.27 -4.19
C ALA A 145 7.18 -14.76 -5.55
N GLN A 146 6.32 -14.73 -6.55
CA GLN A 146 6.65 -14.07 -7.81
C GLN A 146 6.64 -12.55 -7.63
N LEU A 147 7.77 -11.89 -7.93
CA LEU A 147 7.96 -10.46 -7.70
C LEU A 147 7.77 -9.64 -8.99
N VAL A 148 7.01 -8.55 -8.88
CA VAL A 148 6.78 -7.59 -9.96
C VAL A 148 7.07 -6.18 -9.45
N SER A 149 7.84 -5.40 -10.19
CA SER A 149 8.15 -4.00 -9.84
C SER A 149 7.09 -3.05 -10.39
N LEU A 150 6.62 -2.14 -9.56
CA LEU A 150 5.64 -1.09 -9.90
C LEU A 150 6.31 0.20 -10.41
N GLU A 151 7.52 0.48 -9.94
CA GLU A 151 8.27 1.73 -10.04
C GLU A 151 7.63 2.90 -9.29
N LEU A 152 6.58 3.50 -9.86
CA LEU A 152 5.94 4.68 -9.30
C LEU A 152 4.46 4.41 -9.04
N PHE A 153 3.96 4.90 -7.91
CA PHE A 153 2.53 4.94 -7.68
C PHE A 153 1.88 6.03 -8.53
N ASP A 154 0.78 5.68 -9.18
CA ASP A 154 -0.10 6.65 -9.79
C ASP A 154 -0.64 7.65 -8.76
N TYR A 155 -0.78 8.90 -9.18
CA TYR A 155 -1.50 9.93 -8.43
C TYR A 155 -2.83 10.24 -9.13
N ILE A 156 -3.89 9.53 -8.74
CA ILE A 156 -5.20 9.72 -9.39
C ILE A 156 -5.77 11.08 -8.98
N HIS A 157 -5.94 11.96 -9.96
CA HIS A 157 -6.43 13.31 -9.77
C HIS A 157 -7.39 13.70 -10.89
N SER A 158 -8.42 14.48 -10.55
CA SER A 158 -9.47 14.90 -11.50
C SER A 158 -9.14 16.20 -12.25
N SER A 159 -8.05 16.89 -11.88
CA SER A 159 -7.67 18.12 -12.55
C SER A 159 -6.87 17.84 -13.83
N ASN A 160 -7.23 18.54 -14.89
CA ASN A 160 -6.48 18.60 -16.15
C ASN A 160 -5.53 19.81 -16.18
N LYS A 161 -5.20 20.40 -15.02
CA LYS A 161 -4.26 21.52 -14.97
C LYS A 161 -2.86 21.02 -15.24
N HIS A 162 -2.23 21.58 -16.26
CA HIS A 162 -0.81 21.37 -16.54
C HIS A 162 0.03 22.35 -15.71
N ALA A 163 1.21 21.92 -15.29
CA ALA A 163 2.16 22.80 -14.65
C ALA A 163 2.56 23.92 -15.64
N THR A 164 2.52 25.17 -15.18
CA THR A 164 3.06 26.30 -15.91
C THR A 164 4.47 26.55 -15.41
N LEU A 165 5.42 26.72 -16.34
CA LEU A 165 6.76 27.19 -15.99
C LEU A 165 6.66 28.70 -15.76
N ASN A 166 6.98 29.12 -14.55
CA ASN A 166 7.10 30.54 -14.21
C ASN A 166 8.53 31.01 -14.44
N THR A 167 8.67 32.30 -14.76
CA THR A 167 9.96 33.00 -14.80
C THR A 167 9.84 34.27 -13.96
N PRO A 168 10.63 34.43 -12.87
CA PRO A 168 11.63 33.48 -12.36
C PRO A 168 11.01 32.13 -11.95
N TYR A 169 11.82 31.06 -11.99
CA TYR A 169 11.35 29.71 -11.70
C TYR A 169 10.94 29.56 -10.23
N ASP A 170 9.78 28.95 -10.00
CA ASP A 170 9.34 28.55 -8.68
C ASP A 170 9.86 27.14 -8.34
N VAL A 171 10.40 26.99 -7.14
CA VAL A 171 10.74 25.67 -6.57
C VAL A 171 9.62 25.26 -5.61
N VAL A 172 8.91 24.18 -5.95
CA VAL A 172 7.79 23.68 -5.15
C VAL A 172 8.25 22.49 -4.31
N PHE A 173 8.20 22.64 -2.98
CA PHE A 173 8.43 21.55 -2.05
C PHE A 173 7.12 21.05 -1.43
N ALA A 174 6.72 19.82 -1.78
CA ALA A 174 5.50 19.19 -1.29
C ALA A 174 5.81 18.18 -0.17
N GLY A 175 6.38 18.65 0.95
CA GLY A 175 6.77 17.81 2.09
C GLY A 175 6.41 18.42 3.45
N GLY A 176 6.68 17.67 4.52
CA GLY A 176 6.49 18.18 5.89
C GLY A 176 7.53 19.25 6.20
N LEU A 177 7.09 20.40 6.74
CA LEU A 177 7.98 21.52 7.05
C LEU A 177 8.71 21.38 8.39
N GLY A 178 8.53 20.27 9.11
CA GLY A 178 9.29 20.00 10.33
C GLY A 178 10.80 19.98 10.04
N LYS A 179 11.59 20.68 10.84
CA LYS A 179 13.05 20.78 10.65
C LYS A 179 13.70 19.40 10.62
N GLU A 180 13.17 18.45 11.38
CA GLU A 180 13.64 17.06 11.39
C GLU A 180 13.50 16.32 10.05
N LYS A 181 12.64 16.79 9.14
CA LYS A 181 12.45 16.21 7.80
C LYS A 181 12.98 17.09 6.67
N SER A 182 13.08 18.39 6.91
CA SER A 182 13.32 19.39 5.88
C SER A 182 14.34 20.44 6.29
N GLU A 183 15.35 20.04 7.08
CA GLU A 183 16.44 20.92 7.52
C GLU A 183 17.13 21.65 6.35
N PHE A 184 17.20 21.00 5.19
CA PHE A 184 17.76 21.58 3.98
C PHE A 184 17.08 22.90 3.59
N LEU A 185 15.75 23.04 3.79
CA LEU A 185 15.03 24.30 3.51
C LEU A 185 15.52 25.45 4.38
N TYR A 186 15.87 25.15 5.63
CA TYR A 186 16.33 26.12 6.61
C TYR A 186 17.83 26.40 6.53
N SER A 187 18.55 25.57 5.77
CA SER A 187 19.99 25.66 5.58
C SER A 187 20.35 26.16 4.17
N MET A 188 19.36 26.61 3.40
CA MET A 188 19.55 27.10 2.02
C MET A 188 20.55 28.27 1.97
N ASP A 189 20.54 29.15 2.97
CA ASP A 189 21.47 30.29 3.06
C ASP A 189 22.95 29.85 3.20
N ASN A 190 23.18 28.60 3.64
CA ASN A 190 24.52 28.03 3.79
C ASN A 190 25.03 27.40 2.48
N LEU A 191 24.18 27.26 1.45
CA LEU A 191 24.58 26.78 0.15
C LEU A 191 25.27 27.92 -0.59
N SER A 192 26.59 27.82 -0.79
CA SER A 192 27.29 28.72 -1.71
C SER A 192 26.82 28.41 -3.13
N PRO A 193 26.37 29.42 -3.91
CA PRO A 193 26.11 29.18 -5.33
C PRO A 193 27.42 28.75 -6.01
N LEU A 194 27.34 27.64 -6.76
CA LEU A 194 28.40 27.15 -7.64
C LEU A 194 28.68 28.14 -8.77
#